data_AF-A0A7W1UEI5-F1
#
_entry.id   AF-A0A7W1UEI5-F1
#
_cell.length_a   1.000
_cell.length_b   1.000
_cell.length_c   1.000
_cell.angle_alpha   90.00
_cell.angle_beta   90.00
_cell.angle_gamma   90.00
#
_symmetry.space_group_name_H-M   'P 1'
#
loop_
_entity.id
_entity.type
_entity.pdbx_description
1 polymer ?
#
loop_
_entity_poly.entity_id
_entity_poly.type
_entity_poly.pdbx_seq_one_letter_code
_entity_poly.pdbx_strand_id
1 'polypeptide(L)' 'MPTFACRGKVQKPDLRTPTIQVDIRLVAATNRDLMHMVEAGLFRSDWYYWLHACPITVPPLRERREDIPVLVRYFAQRYA' A
#
# COMPACT_ATOMS: atom_id res chain seq x y z
N MET A 1 -12.35 15.09 5.19
CA MET A 1 -11.59 13.93 4.67
C MET A 1 -11.43 12.94 5.81
N PRO A 2 -11.78 11.65 5.66
CA PRO A 2 -11.68 10.71 6.77
C PRO A 2 -10.22 10.31 6.95
N THR A 3 -9.64 10.69 8.09
CA THR A 3 -8.32 10.26 8.52
C THR A 3 -8.46 8.86 9.11
N PHE A 4 -7.99 7.83 8.40
CA PHE A 4 -7.88 6.47 8.95
C PHE A 4 -6.69 6.41 9.92
N ALA A 5 -6.87 6.99 11.11
CA ALA A 5 -5.94 6.87 12.22
C ALA A 5 -6.27 5.59 12.99
N CYS A 6 -5.57 4.49 12.67
CA CYS A 6 -5.60 3.32 13.53
C CYS A 6 -4.67 3.57 14.71
N ARG A 7 -5.25 3.92 15.87
CA ARG A 7 -4.51 3.91 17.15
C ARG A 7 -4.21 2.46 17.53
N GLY A 8 -3.00 2.03 17.18
CA GLY A 8 -2.52 0.68 17.41
C GLY A 8 -1.56 0.64 18.60
N LYS A 9 -1.60 -0.48 19.33
CA LYS A 9 -0.57 -0.86 20.30
C LYS A 9 0.37 -1.83 19.59
N VAL A 10 1.64 -1.45 19.40
CA VAL A 10 2.65 -2.36 18.84
C VAL A 10 3.54 -2.85 19.98
N GLN A 11 3.63 -4.17 20.12
CA GLN A 11 4.52 -4.84 21.07
C GLN A 11 5.68 -5.47 20.31
N LYS A 12 6.91 -5.18 20.75
CA LYS A 12 8.10 -5.86 20.21
C LYS A 12 8.10 -7.32 20.68
N PRO A 13 8.60 -8.26 19.85
CA PRO A 13 8.62 -9.68 20.20
C PRO A 13 9.51 -10.03 21.41
N ASP A 14 10.37 -9.11 21.86
CA ASP A 14 11.12 -9.26 23.10
C ASP A 14 10.26 -8.86 24.31
N LEU A 15 9.91 -9.85 25.14
CA LEU A 15 8.83 -9.84 26.14
C LEU A 15 9.02 -8.87 27.33
N ARG A 16 10.02 -7.97 27.29
CA ARG A 16 10.37 -7.08 28.41
C ARG A 16 10.07 -5.59 28.22
N THR A 17 9.65 -5.14 27.04
CA THR A 17 9.42 -3.70 26.79
C THR A 17 7.94 -3.29 26.85
N PRO A 18 7.63 -2.12 27.44
CA PRO A 18 6.26 -1.61 27.55
C PRO A 18 5.64 -1.37 26.17
N THR A 19 4.33 -1.58 26.07
CA THR A 19 3.57 -1.41 24.84
C THR A 19 3.60 0.04 24.36
N ILE A 20 4.01 0.28 23.12
CA ILE A 20 4.14 1.63 22.56
C ILE A 20 2.84 1.98 21.83
N GLN A 21 2.27 3.14 22.19
CA GLN A 21 1.17 3.73 21.43
C GLN A 21 1.73 4.36 20.17
N VAL A 22 1.27 3.92 19.01
CA VAL A 22 1.72 4.41 17.72
C VAL A 22 0.53 4.87 16.87
N ASP A 23 0.71 6.01 16.22
CA ASP A 23 -0.19 6.49 15.17
C ASP A 23 0.40 6.09 13.83
N ILE A 24 -0.25 5.16 13.13
CA ILE A 24 0.28 4.57 11.90
C ILE A 24 -0.66 4.92 10.75
N ARG A 25 -0.07 5.43 9.66
CA ARG A 25 -0.74 5.50 8.36
C ARG A 25 -0.30 4.31 7.51
N LEU A 26 -1.22 3.38 7.26
CA LEU A 26 -0.97 2.19 6.45
C LEU A 26 -1.17 2.50 4.97
N VAL A 27 -0.17 2.20 4.14
CA VAL A 27 -0.27 2.22 2.68
C VAL A 27 0.18 0.86 2.18
N ALA A 28 -0.71 0.12 1.53
CA ALA A 28 -0.39 -1.17 0.91
C ALA A 28 -0.47 -1.03 -0.61
N ALA A 29 0.47 -1.67 -1.31
CA ALA A 29 0.46 -1.77 -2.76
C ALA A 29 0.58 -3.24 -3.15
N THR A 30 -0.32 -3.71 -4.00
CA THR A 30 -0.31 -5.06 -4.54
C THR A 30 -0.33 -4.99 -6.07
N ASN A 31 0.43 -5.86 -6.72
CA ASN A 31 0.32 -6.09 -8.17
C ASN A 31 -0.73 -7.19 -8.47
N ARG A 32 -1.04 -8.03 -7.48
CA ARG A 32 -2.00 -9.12 -7.62
C ARG A 32 -3.39 -8.65 -7.22
N ASP A 33 -4.40 -9.25 -7.84
CA ASP A 33 -5.79 -9.04 -7.47
C ASP A 33 -6.06 -9.65 -6.09
N LEU A 34 -6.30 -8.78 -5.11
CA LEU A 34 -6.58 -9.18 -3.73
C LEU A 34 -7.92 -9.88 -3.59
N MET A 35 -8.92 -9.57 -4.43
CA MET A 35 -10.25 -10.18 -4.34
C MET A 35 -10.15 -11.67 -4.67
N HIS A 36 -9.47 -12.01 -5.76
CA HIS A 36 -9.16 -13.40 -6.12
C HIS A 36 -8.38 -14.14 -5.02
N MET A 37 -7.44 -13.48 -4.33
CA MET A 37 -6.68 -14.11 -3.24
C MET A 37 -7.51 -14.36 -1.97
N VAL A 38 -8.51 -13.51 -1.71
CA VAL A 38 -9.48 -13.71 -0.63
C VAL A 38 -10.40 -14.89 -0.94
N GLU A 39 -10.92 -14.97 -2.17
CA GLU A 39 -11.74 -16.09 -2.63
C GLU A 39 -11.01 -17.43 -2.58
N ALA A 40 -9.71 -17.43 -2.92
CA ALA A 40 -8.84 -18.60 -2.81
C ALA A 40 -8.47 -18.99 -1.36
N GLY A 41 -8.92 -18.23 -0.35
CA GLY A 41 -8.61 -18.48 1.07
C GLY A 41 -7.16 -18.21 1.47
N LEU A 42 -6.36 -17.61 0.58
CA LEU A 42 -4.95 -17.27 0.82
C LEU A 42 -4.80 -15.94 1.57
N PHE A 43 -5.85 -15.13 1.60
CA PHE A 43 -5.84 -13.83 2.25
C PHE A 43 -7.03 -13.67 3.17
N ARG A 44 -6.79 -13.12 4.36
CA ARG A 44 -7.87 -12.89 5.32
C ARG A 44 -8.78 -11.77 4.81
N SER A 45 -10.07 -12.05 4.77
CA SER A 45 -11.10 -11.13 4.26
C SER A 45 -11.22 -9.84 5.08
N ASP A 46 -10.98 -9.90 6.38
CA ASP A 46 -11.00 -8.74 7.27
C ASP A 46 -9.96 -7.67 6.89
N TRP A 47 -8.73 -8.07 6.54
CA TRP A 47 -7.69 -7.15 6.06
C TRP A 47 -8.04 -6.55 4.70
N TYR A 48 -8.72 -7.30 3.83
CA TYR A 48 -9.13 -6.80 2.53
C TYR A 48 -10.07 -5.60 2.67
N TYR A 49 -11.09 -5.69 3.53
CA TYR A 49 -12.04 -4.58 3.73
C TYR A 49 -11.38 -3.31 4.29
N TRP A 50 -10.35 -3.44 5.11
CA TRP A 50 -9.65 -2.31 5.71
C TRP A 50 -8.67 -1.64 4.73
N LEU A 51 -7.95 -2.46 3.95
CA LEU A 51 -7.01 -1.97 2.95
C LEU A 51 -7.71 -1.39 1.72
N HIS A 52 -8.87 -1.92 1.36
CA HIS A 52 -9.63 -1.51 0.18
C HIS A 52 -10.52 -0.28 0.42
N ALA A 53 -10.32 0.45 1.53
CA ALA A 53 -11.07 1.66 1.84
C ALA A 53 -10.84 2.81 0.81
N CYS A 54 -9.67 2.84 0.16
CA CYS A 54 -9.36 3.81 -0.89
C CYS A 54 -8.46 3.15 -1.96
N PRO A 55 -9.03 2.45 -2.95
CA PRO A 55 -8.24 1.83 -4.01
C PRO A 55 -7.69 2.90 -4.96
N ILE A 56 -6.38 2.90 -5.16
CA ILE A 56 -5.71 3.71 -6.19
C ILE A 56 -5.17 2.75 -7.25
N THR A 57 -5.89 2.67 -8.37
CA THR A 57 -5.44 1.86 -9.51
C THR A 57 -4.43 2.66 -10.32
N VAL A 58 -3.18 2.19 -10.34
CA VAL A 58 -2.15 2.79 -11.19
C VAL A 58 -2.18 2.07 -12.54
N PRO A 59 -2.58 2.75 -13.62
CA PRO A 59 -2.58 2.13 -14.93
C PRO A 59 -1.14 1.87 -15.39
N PRO A 60 -0.92 0.77 -16.12
CA PRO A 60 0.38 0.43 -16.65
C PRO A 60 0.81 1.44 -17.72
N LEU A 61 2.12 1.61 -17.89
CA LEU A 61 2.68 2.61 -18.83
C LEU A 61 2.26 2.38 -20.29
N ARG A 62 1.84 1.16 -20.64
CA ARG A 62 1.28 0.82 -21.96
C ARG A 62 -0.03 1.56 -22.28
N GLU A 63 -0.82 1.90 -21.26
CA GLU A 63 -2.08 2.65 -21.35
C GLU A 63 -1.84 4.16 -21.23
N ARG A 64 -0.69 4.57 -20.68
CA ARG A 64 -0.25 5.97 -20.52
C ARG A 64 1.03 6.27 -21.30
N ARG A 65 1.00 6.05 -22.60
CA ARG A 65 2.19 6.24 -23.47
C ARG A 65 2.65 7.70 -23.57
N GLU A 66 1.72 8.63 -23.35
CA GLU A 66 1.96 10.08 -23.38
C GLU A 66 2.91 10.55 -22.27
N ASP A 67 3.01 9.80 -21.16
CA ASP A 67 3.91 10.12 -20.05
C ASP A 67 5.35 9.64 -20.27
N ILE A 68 5.59 8.75 -21.27
CA ILE A 68 6.91 8.17 -21.55
C ILE A 68 7.96 9.26 -21.82
N PRO A 69 7.74 10.27 -22.67
CA PRO A 69 8.75 11.29 -22.96
C PRO A 69 9.11 12.13 -21.73
N VAL A 70 8.16 12.38 -20.82
CA VAL A 70 8.39 13.13 -19.58
C VAL A 70 9.27 12.30 -18.63
N LEU A 71 8.94 11.01 -18.47
CA LEU A 71 9.71 10.09 -17.63
C LEU A 71 11.14 9.91 -18.15
N VAL A 72 11.32 9.74 -19.47
CA VAL A 72 12.65 9.59 -20.09
C VAL A 72 13.51 10.84 -19.85
N ARG A 73 12.95 12.04 -20.03
CA ARG A 73 13.67 13.29 -19.75
C ARG A 73 14.09 13.38 -18.28
N TYR A 74 13.19 13.07 -17.35
CA TYR A 74 13.49 13.07 -15.91
C TYR A 74 14.61 12.08 -15.56
N PHE A 75 14.52 10.85 -16.07
CA PHE A 75 15.53 9.82 -15.78
C PHE A 75 16.88 10.12 -16.44
N ALA A 76 16.91 10.64 -17.66
CA ALA A 76 18.13 11.08 -18.33
C ALA A 76 18.82 12.22 -17.57
N GLN A 77 18.06 13.17 -16.99
CA GLN A 77 18.63 14.26 -16.19
C GLN A 77 19.11 13.81 -14.80
N ARG A 78 18.47 12.81 -14.20
CA ARG A 78 18.78 12.36 -12.85
C ARG A 78 19.98 11.41 -12.76
N TYR A 79 20.24 10.66 -13.82
CA TYR A 79 21.26 9.59 -13.84
C TYR A 79 22.38 9.79 -14.87
N ALA A 80 22.41 10.91 -15.60
CA ALA A 80 23.56 11.34 -16.41
C ALA A 80 24.55 12.14 -15.56
#